data_AF-A0A2D3LAF1-F1
#
_entry.id   AF-A0A2D3LAF1-F1
#
_cell.length_a   1.000
_cell.length_b   1.000
_cell.length_c   1.000
_cell.angle_alpha   90.00
_cell.angle_beta   90.00
_cell.angle_gamma   90.00
#
_symmetry.space_group_name_H-M   'P 1'
#
loop_
_entity.id
_entity.type
_entity.pdbx_description
1 polymer ?
#
loop_
_entity_poly.entity_id
_entity_poly.type
_entity_poly.pdbx_seq_one_letter_code
_entity_poly.pdbx_strand_id
1 'polypeptide(L)'
;MNAQSFSEEQLEGTWEFKDEGVEYNEYLGSIKKMKIGDHLRTGGASLTFLSGYIEYKWTDKMYEQAKALGEEDFEIENSDRILDYFITGNDRLHIIVQDDFTLHFKILELNGNTMKLQTKKGIMTFNKTASQVQSVKSEANKVEKARYNINGQRLANPEKGINIVKMTDNSSYKELVR
;
A
#
# COMPACT_ATOMS: atom_id res chain seq x y z
N MET A 1 -4.11 25.59 18.54
CA MET A 1 -3.44 24.60 17.68
C MET A 1 -4.18 23.28 17.84
N ASN A 2 -4.94 22.84 16.83
CA ASN A 2 -5.44 21.47 16.83
C ASN A 2 -4.29 20.56 16.40
N ALA A 3 -3.96 19.57 17.22
CA ALA A 3 -2.96 18.57 16.89
C ALA A 3 -3.39 17.81 15.63
N GLN A 4 -2.43 17.53 14.75
CA GLN A 4 -2.60 16.60 13.64
C GLN A 4 -2.99 15.23 14.22
N SER A 5 -4.11 14.67 13.76
CA SER A 5 -4.63 13.39 14.29
C SER A 5 -4.22 12.16 13.49
N PHE A 6 -3.65 12.37 12.29
CA PHE A 6 -3.24 11.32 11.36
C PHE A 6 -1.79 11.51 10.90
N SER A 7 -1.06 10.41 10.67
CA SER A 7 0.30 10.43 10.12
C SER A 7 0.38 9.92 8.69
N GLU A 8 1.40 10.36 7.96
CA GLU A 8 1.64 9.97 6.56
C GLU A 8 1.92 8.47 6.41
N GLU A 9 2.57 7.85 7.40
CA GLU A 9 2.81 6.40 7.45
C GLU A 9 1.52 5.58 7.33
N GLN A 10 0.39 6.10 7.84
CA GLN A 10 -0.89 5.40 7.76
C GLN A 10 -1.45 5.36 6.33
N LEU A 11 -1.05 6.31 5.48
CA LEU A 11 -1.45 6.39 4.08
C LEU A 11 -0.73 5.35 3.21
N GLU A 12 0.44 4.86 3.61
CA GLU A 12 1.22 3.95 2.78
C GLU A 12 0.44 2.66 2.46
N GLY A 13 0.38 2.29 1.18
CA GLY A 13 -0.34 1.11 0.72
C GLY A 13 -1.12 1.35 -0.55
N THR A 14 -1.90 0.36 -0.94
CA THR A 14 -2.79 0.46 -2.10
C THR A 14 -4.22 0.57 -1.60
N TRP A 15 -4.92 1.58 -2.08
CA TRP A 15 -6.27 1.96 -1.69
C TRP A 15 -7.18 1.88 -2.91
N GLU A 16 -8.22 1.06 -2.82
CA GLU A 16 -9.20 0.89 -3.89
C GLU A 16 -10.53 1.49 -3.46
N PHE A 17 -11.15 2.22 -4.38
CA PHE A 17 -12.38 2.94 -4.15
C PHE A 17 -13.57 1.99 -4.08
N LYS A 18 -14.43 2.18 -3.08
CA LYS A 18 -15.54 1.27 -2.81
C LYS A 18 -16.79 1.57 -3.65
N ASP A 19 -16.99 2.81 -4.10
CA ASP A 19 -18.31 3.28 -4.55
C ASP A 19 -18.22 4.30 -5.69
N GLU A 20 -18.30 3.83 -6.95
CA GLU A 20 -17.99 4.59 -8.18
C GLU A 20 -18.81 5.89 -8.42
N GLY A 21 -19.77 6.21 -7.57
CA GLY A 21 -20.69 7.34 -7.76
C GLY A 21 -20.21 8.72 -7.27
N VAL A 22 -19.10 8.81 -6.53
CA VAL A 22 -18.61 10.11 -6.02
C VAL A 22 -17.49 10.64 -6.91
N GLU A 23 -17.73 11.80 -7.53
CA GLU A 23 -16.71 12.55 -8.27
C GLU A 23 -15.83 13.40 -7.34
N TYR A 24 -14.63 13.76 -7.79
CA TYR A 24 -13.77 14.66 -7.03
C TYR A 24 -14.18 16.12 -7.22
N ASN A 25 -14.33 16.56 -8.48
CA ASN A 25 -14.80 17.87 -8.86
C ASN A 25 -15.55 17.79 -10.21
N GLU A 26 -15.78 18.93 -10.88
CA GLU A 26 -16.53 18.95 -12.15
C GLU A 26 -15.77 18.45 -13.38
N TYR A 27 -14.47 18.20 -13.26
CA TYR A 27 -13.58 17.80 -14.36
C TYR A 27 -12.98 16.43 -14.08
N LEU A 28 -12.42 16.26 -12.89
CA LEU A 28 -11.93 15.00 -12.37
C LEU A 28 -13.07 14.25 -11.69
N GLY A 29 -13.44 13.10 -12.26
CA GLY A 29 -14.50 12.23 -11.78
C GLY A 29 -14.04 11.39 -10.59
N SER A 30 -14.28 10.08 -10.64
CA SER A 30 -13.94 9.18 -9.54
C SER A 30 -12.45 8.85 -9.54
N ILE A 31 -11.86 8.82 -8.34
CA ILE A 31 -10.52 8.27 -8.11
C ILE A 31 -10.72 6.79 -7.82
N LYS A 32 -10.28 5.91 -8.73
CA LYS A 32 -10.48 4.46 -8.63
C LYS A 32 -9.52 3.82 -7.64
N LYS A 33 -8.25 4.25 -7.70
CA LYS A 33 -7.17 3.64 -6.93
C LYS A 33 -6.09 4.64 -6.62
N MET A 34 -5.46 4.47 -5.46
CA MET A 34 -4.23 5.18 -5.10
C MET A 34 -3.24 4.19 -4.50
N LYS A 35 -2.05 4.10 -5.08
CA LYS A 35 -0.88 3.49 -4.45
C LYS A 35 -0.07 4.62 -3.84
N ILE A 36 0.03 4.68 -2.52
CA ILE A 36 0.81 5.68 -1.78
C ILE A 36 2.02 5.00 -1.13
N GLY A 37 3.15 5.68 -1.14
CA GLY A 37 4.45 5.17 -0.70
C GLY A 37 5.21 4.46 -1.82
N ASP A 38 6.38 3.92 -1.46
CA ASP A 38 7.35 3.34 -2.41
C ASP A 38 6.70 2.44 -3.47
N HIS A 39 6.92 2.82 -4.73
CA HIS A 39 6.43 2.08 -5.88
C HIS A 39 7.47 2.03 -6.99
N LEU A 40 7.79 0.81 -7.41
CA LEU A 40 8.65 0.55 -8.55
C LEU A 40 7.78 0.25 -9.76
N ARG A 41 7.80 1.14 -10.75
CA ARG A 41 7.13 0.95 -12.04
C ARG A 41 8.12 0.43 -13.07
N THR A 42 7.78 -0.69 -13.71
CA THR A 42 8.51 -1.25 -14.84
C THR A 42 7.69 -1.05 -16.12
N GLY A 43 8.31 -0.54 -17.17
CA GLY A 43 7.67 -0.42 -18.49
C GLY A 43 8.70 -0.40 -19.61
N GLY A 44 8.58 -1.32 -20.57
CA GLY A 44 9.57 -1.49 -21.63
C GLY A 44 10.98 -1.74 -21.06
N ALA A 45 11.96 -0.95 -21.50
CA ALA A 45 13.34 -0.98 -21.00
C ALA A 45 13.61 0.02 -19.85
N SER A 46 12.58 0.60 -19.24
CA SER A 46 12.70 1.64 -18.21
C SER A 46 12.22 1.17 -16.84
N LEU A 47 12.93 1.64 -15.81
CA LEU A 47 12.62 1.46 -14.40
C LEU A 47 12.42 2.84 -13.78
N THR A 48 11.34 3.05 -13.05
CA THR A 48 11.11 4.31 -12.34
C THR A 48 10.66 4.03 -10.91
N PHE A 49 11.33 4.66 -9.95
CA PHE A 49 10.93 4.68 -8.55
C PHE A 49 10.06 5.91 -8.28
N LEU A 50 8.91 5.71 -7.65
CA LEU A 50 7.85 6.70 -7.47
C LEU A 50 7.37 6.71 -6.02
N SER A 51 6.90 7.86 -5.56
CA SER A 51 6.19 8.02 -4.28
C SER A 51 4.77 7.44 -4.30
N GLY A 52 4.35 6.91 -5.45
CA GLY A 52 3.05 6.32 -5.66
C GLY A 52 2.49 6.54 -7.06
N TYR A 53 1.23 6.18 -7.25
CA TYR A 53 0.45 6.49 -8.45
C TYR A 53 -1.04 6.57 -8.11
N ILE A 54 -1.82 7.24 -8.97
CA ILE A 54 -3.27 7.25 -8.91
C ILE A 54 -3.86 6.70 -10.21
N GLU A 55 -5.02 6.07 -10.14
CA GLU A 55 -5.88 5.72 -11.27
C GLU A 55 -7.22 6.42 -11.08
N TYR A 56 -7.73 7.08 -12.12
CA TYR A 56 -8.93 7.89 -12.03
C TYR A 56 -9.67 7.95 -13.36
N LYS A 57 -10.91 8.45 -13.31
CA LYS A 57 -11.75 8.70 -14.47
C LYS A 57 -12.05 10.20 -14.59
N TRP A 58 -11.85 10.78 -15.76
CA TRP A 58 -12.34 12.11 -16.09
C TRP A 58 -13.86 12.14 -16.23
N THR A 59 -14.48 13.27 -15.94
CA THR A 59 -15.93 13.47 -16.15
C THR A 59 -16.26 13.60 -17.65
N ASP A 60 -17.53 13.38 -17.99
CA ASP A 60 -18.04 13.64 -19.35
C ASP A 60 -17.81 15.12 -19.76
N LYS A 61 -17.89 16.04 -18.81
CA LYS A 61 -17.59 17.47 -19.07
C LYS A 61 -16.16 17.68 -19.56
N MET A 62 -15.18 16.99 -18.97
CA MET A 62 -13.79 17.06 -19.42
C MET A 62 -13.61 16.40 -20.79
N TYR A 63 -14.24 15.24 -21.00
CA TYR A 63 -14.23 14.55 -22.29
C TYR A 63 -14.76 15.40 -23.44
N GLU A 64 -15.91 16.06 -23.24
CA GLU A 64 -16.49 16.95 -24.25
C GLU A 64 -15.58 18.16 -24.55
N GLN A 65 -14.86 18.67 -23.55
CA GLN A 65 -13.88 19.75 -23.76
C GLN A 65 -12.67 19.28 -24.57
N ALA A 66 -12.13 18.10 -24.27
CA ALA A 66 -11.02 17.52 -25.03
C ALA A 66 -11.43 17.30 -26.50
N LYS A 67 -12.62 16.73 -26.74
CA LYS A 67 -13.19 16.58 -28.08
C LYS A 67 -13.35 17.90 -28.82
N ALA A 68 -13.87 18.94 -28.16
CA ALA A 68 -14.07 20.24 -28.77
C ALA A 68 -12.74 20.90 -29.20
N LEU A 69 -11.63 20.55 -28.54
CA LEU A 69 -10.28 21.00 -28.88
C LEU A 69 -9.59 20.11 -29.92
N GLY A 70 -10.18 18.96 -30.27
CA GLY A 70 -9.59 18.01 -31.20
C GLY A 70 -8.44 17.19 -30.59
N GLU A 71 -8.43 17.00 -29.27
CA GLU A 71 -7.44 16.15 -28.59
C GLU A 71 -7.69 14.68 -28.95
N GLU A 72 -6.83 14.12 -29.80
CA GLU A 72 -6.95 12.73 -30.28
C GLU A 72 -6.49 11.69 -29.25
N ASP A 73 -5.56 12.07 -28.37
CA ASP A 73 -4.94 11.18 -27.38
C ASP A 73 -5.66 11.22 -26.00
N PHE A 74 -6.84 11.82 -25.92
CA PHE A 74 -7.58 11.89 -24.67
C PHE A 74 -8.22 10.55 -24.29
N GLU A 75 -7.78 9.99 -23.17
CA GLU A 75 -8.39 8.82 -22.54
C GLU A 75 -9.25 9.24 -21.35
N ILE A 76 -10.49 8.73 -21.28
CA ILE A 76 -11.41 9.05 -20.18
C ILE A 76 -10.96 8.43 -18.85
N GLU A 77 -10.23 7.32 -18.91
CA GLU A 77 -9.58 6.71 -17.75
C GLU A 77 -8.08 6.95 -17.88
N ASN A 78 -7.43 7.33 -16.79
CA ASN A 78 -6.00 7.64 -16.83
C ASN A 78 -5.32 7.23 -15.52
N SER A 79 -3.99 7.19 -15.56
CA SER A 79 -3.16 6.93 -14.39
C SER A 79 -1.89 7.78 -14.40
N ASP A 80 -1.72 8.53 -13.32
CA ASP A 80 -0.59 9.43 -13.16
C ASP A 80 0.22 9.11 -11.91
N ARG A 81 1.47 9.57 -11.93
CA ARG A 81 2.45 9.35 -10.87
C ARG A 81 2.19 10.33 -9.72
N ILE A 82 2.29 9.84 -8.49
CA ILE A 82 2.37 10.73 -7.33
C ILE A 82 3.82 11.16 -7.19
N LEU A 83 4.06 12.48 -7.25
CA LEU A 83 5.39 13.05 -6.99
C LEU A 83 5.64 13.12 -5.48
N ASP A 84 4.66 13.60 -4.74
CA ASP A 84 4.73 13.73 -3.29
C ASP A 84 3.33 13.74 -2.66
N TYR A 85 3.26 13.46 -1.37
CA TYR A 85 2.04 13.54 -0.58
C TYR A 85 2.38 13.90 0.86
N PHE A 86 1.54 14.72 1.49
CA PHE A 86 1.78 15.13 2.86
C PHE A 86 0.48 15.49 3.57
N ILE A 87 0.49 15.33 4.89
CA ILE A 87 -0.61 15.73 5.76
C ILE A 87 -0.23 17.02 6.47
N THR A 88 -1.03 18.07 6.26
CA THR A 88 -0.90 19.32 7.02
C THR A 88 -1.88 19.38 8.18
N GLY A 89 -1.70 20.37 9.05
CA GLY A 89 -2.61 20.63 10.16
C GLY A 89 -4.08 20.71 9.74
N ASN A 90 -4.99 20.41 10.67
CA ASN A 90 -6.41 20.22 10.39
C ASN A 90 -6.72 19.00 9.49
N ASP A 91 -5.90 17.96 9.56
CA ASP A 91 -6.10 16.66 8.87
C ASP A 91 -6.31 16.82 7.36
N ARG A 92 -5.45 17.64 6.74
CA ARG A 92 -5.54 17.96 5.32
C ARG A 92 -4.53 17.11 4.56
N LEU A 93 -5.01 16.20 3.72
CA LEU A 93 -4.17 15.43 2.82
C LEU A 93 -3.98 16.20 1.51
N HIS A 94 -2.71 16.38 1.13
CA HIS A 94 -2.29 16.93 -0.15
C HIS A 94 -1.57 15.85 -0.94
N ILE A 95 -1.91 15.69 -2.23
CA ILE A 95 -1.23 14.77 -3.15
C ILE A 95 -0.85 15.56 -4.40
N ILE A 96 0.43 15.52 -4.76
CA ILE A 96 0.95 16.14 -5.98
C ILE A 96 0.99 15.07 -7.07
N VAL A 97 0.20 15.28 -8.14
CA VAL A 97 0.02 14.32 -9.21
C VAL A 97 0.70 14.87 -10.46
N GLN A 98 1.85 14.26 -10.78
CA GLN A 98 2.75 14.69 -11.85
C GLN A 98 2.93 16.23 -11.88
N ASP A 99 3.01 16.81 -13.08
CA ASP A 99 3.03 18.25 -13.34
C ASP A 99 1.63 18.82 -13.66
N ASP A 100 0.58 18.00 -13.56
CA ASP A 100 -0.76 18.34 -14.04
C ASP A 100 -1.63 18.98 -12.96
N PHE A 101 -1.75 18.34 -11.79
CA PHE A 101 -2.67 18.81 -10.75
C PHE A 101 -2.32 18.34 -9.34
N THR A 102 -3.06 18.90 -8.37
CA THR A 102 -2.96 18.54 -6.96
C THR A 102 -4.33 18.15 -6.41
N LEU A 103 -4.33 17.12 -5.58
CA LEU A 103 -5.52 16.67 -4.87
C LEU A 103 -5.48 17.13 -3.41
N HIS A 104 -6.65 17.54 -2.92
CA HIS A 104 -6.83 18.15 -1.62
C HIS A 104 -8.02 17.52 -0.92
N PHE A 105 -7.79 16.93 0.24
CA PHE A 105 -8.83 16.27 1.01
C PHE A 105 -8.80 16.71 2.47
N LYS A 106 -9.97 16.68 3.11
CA LYS A 106 -10.05 16.57 4.57
C LYS A 106 -10.18 15.10 4.91
N ILE A 107 -9.26 14.59 5.73
CA ILE A 107 -9.30 13.22 6.24
C ILE A 107 -10.41 13.17 7.30
N LEU A 108 -11.37 12.26 7.09
CA LEU A 108 -12.45 11.97 8.05
C LEU A 108 -12.16 10.69 8.83
N GLU A 109 -11.50 9.72 8.19
CA GLU A 109 -11.10 8.44 8.78
C GLU A 109 -9.84 7.95 8.07
N LEU A 110 -8.86 7.49 8.84
CA LEU A 110 -7.68 6.80 8.31
C LEU A 110 -7.23 5.74 9.33
N ASN A 111 -7.38 4.47 8.96
CA ASN A 111 -6.95 3.33 9.77
C ASN A 111 -6.35 2.24 8.88
N GLY A 112 -6.01 1.08 9.44
CA GLY A 112 -5.33 0.00 8.71
C GLY A 112 -6.08 -0.55 7.50
N ASN A 113 -7.41 -0.35 7.41
CA ASN A 113 -8.25 -0.94 6.37
C ASN A 113 -9.05 0.10 5.58
N THR A 114 -9.35 1.26 6.16
CA THR A 114 -10.27 2.24 5.58
C THR A 114 -9.69 3.63 5.59
N MET A 115 -9.88 4.33 4.48
CA MET A 115 -9.59 5.75 4.32
C MET A 115 -10.84 6.47 3.79
N LYS A 116 -11.35 7.44 4.56
CA LYS A 116 -12.47 8.31 4.15
C LYS A 116 -11.99 9.73 3.96
N LEU A 117 -12.16 10.23 2.74
CA LEU A 117 -11.69 11.54 2.31
C LEU A 117 -12.88 12.40 1.89
N GLN A 118 -13.00 13.58 2.48
CA GLN A 118 -13.98 14.57 2.05
C GLN A 118 -13.45 15.35 0.83
N THR A 119 -14.23 15.35 -0.25
CA THR A 119 -14.04 16.19 -1.44
C THR A 119 -15.05 17.34 -1.45
N LYS A 120 -15.05 18.16 -2.51
CA LYS A 120 -16.08 19.19 -2.72
C LYS A 120 -17.45 18.61 -3.08
N LYS A 121 -17.48 17.38 -3.61
CA LYS A 121 -18.70 16.74 -4.15
C LYS A 121 -19.23 15.63 -3.23
N GLY A 122 -18.45 15.13 -2.28
CA GLY A 122 -18.92 14.11 -1.34
C GLY A 122 -17.79 13.47 -0.54
N ILE A 123 -18.11 12.35 0.11
CA ILE A 123 -17.14 11.53 0.85
C ILE A 123 -16.73 10.36 -0.02
N MET A 124 -15.45 10.26 -0.32
CA MET A 124 -14.86 9.10 -0.97
C MET A 124 -14.39 8.11 0.10
N THR A 125 -14.76 6.83 -0.03
CA THR A 125 -14.32 5.75 0.86
C THR A 125 -13.46 4.75 0.10
N PHE A 126 -12.24 4.55 0.57
CA PHE A 126 -11.29 3.59 0.03
C PHE A 126 -11.02 2.47 1.03
N ASN A 127 -10.81 1.27 0.52
CA ASN A 127 -10.33 0.14 1.29
C ASN A 127 -8.88 -0.16 0.94
N LYS A 128 -8.09 -0.48 1.96
CA LYS A 128 -6.72 -0.93 1.76
C LYS A 128 -6.75 -2.33 1.18
N THR A 129 -6.14 -2.53 0.02
CA THR A 129 -5.95 -3.88 -0.51
C THR A 129 -4.90 -4.58 0.34
N ALA A 130 -5.16 -5.84 0.70
CA ALA A 130 -4.13 -6.66 1.32
C ALA A 130 -2.92 -6.75 0.38
N SER A 131 -1.78 -6.23 0.82
CA SER A 131 -0.54 -6.35 0.04
C SER A 131 -0.22 -7.84 -0.11
N GLN A 132 -0.15 -8.36 -1.34
CA GLN A 132 0.29 -9.73 -1.59
C GLN A 132 1.79 -9.93 -1.29
N VAL A 133 2.49 -8.88 -0.87
CA VAL A 133 3.73 -9.06 -0.16
C VAL A 133 3.37 -9.57 1.24
N GLN A 134 3.20 -10.89 1.34
CA GLN A 134 3.65 -11.58 2.52
C GLN A 134 5.10 -11.13 2.71
N SER A 135 5.32 -10.13 3.55
CA SER A 135 6.53 -10.13 4.33
C SER A 135 6.55 -11.53 4.93
N VAL A 136 7.47 -12.37 4.45
CA VAL A 136 7.85 -13.57 5.18
C VAL A 136 8.53 -13.06 6.45
N LYS A 137 7.76 -12.47 7.35
CA LYS A 137 8.04 -12.57 8.77
C LYS A 137 7.80 -14.04 9.03
N SER A 138 8.87 -14.81 8.99
CA SER A 138 8.92 -16.15 9.53
C SER A 138 8.73 -16.06 11.05
N GLU A 139 7.56 -15.64 11.48
CA GLU A 139 6.98 -16.00 12.77
C GLU A 139 6.19 -17.31 12.56
N ALA A 140 6.79 -18.26 11.84
CA ALA A 140 6.49 -19.64 12.17
C ALA A 140 7.04 -19.80 13.58
N ASN A 141 6.15 -20.00 14.56
CA ASN A 141 6.52 -20.47 15.89
C ASN A 141 7.68 -21.48 15.72
N LYS A 142 8.88 -21.10 16.14
CA LYS A 142 10.07 -21.93 15.98
C LYS A 142 9.93 -23.11 16.93
N VAL A 143 9.26 -24.15 16.47
CA VAL A 143 9.04 -25.39 17.20
C VAL A 143 10.13 -26.38 16.80
N GLU A 144 10.60 -27.15 17.77
CA GLU A 144 11.50 -28.27 17.51
C GLU A 144 10.80 -29.29 16.59
N LYS A 145 11.37 -29.51 15.40
CA LYS A 145 10.91 -30.51 14.42
C LYS A 145 11.48 -31.88 14.71
N ALA A 146 12.74 -31.93 15.12
CA ALA A 146 13.45 -33.15 15.48
C ALA A 146 14.73 -32.82 16.26
N ARG A 147 15.21 -33.81 17.01
CA ARG A 147 16.46 -33.75 17.76
C ARG A 147 17.30 -34.98 17.49
N TYR A 148 18.61 -34.80 17.52
CA TYR A 148 19.60 -35.85 17.27
C TYR A 148 20.73 -35.78 18.29
N ASN A 149 21.39 -36.90 18.55
CA ASN A 149 22.67 -36.90 19.26
C ASN A 149 23.82 -36.52 18.30
N ILE A 150 25.04 -36.41 18.83
CA ILE A 150 26.24 -36.07 18.04
C ILE A 150 26.56 -37.07 16.93
N ASN A 151 26.07 -38.31 17.04
CA ASN A 151 26.26 -39.36 16.05
C ASN A 151 25.17 -39.33 14.96
N GLY A 152 24.25 -38.36 15.00
CA GLY A 152 23.17 -38.20 14.03
C GLY A 152 21.98 -39.13 14.25
N GLN A 153 21.89 -39.82 15.38
CA GLN A 153 20.74 -40.66 15.72
C GLN A 153 19.60 -39.80 16.28
N ARG A 154 18.37 -40.05 15.82
CA ARG A 154 17.18 -39.28 16.24
C ARG A 154 16.80 -39.60 17.68
N LEU A 155 16.53 -38.58 18.48
CA LEU A 155 16.13 -38.67 19.88
C LEU A 155 14.62 -38.43 20.02
N ALA A 156 13.97 -39.20 20.89
CA ALA A 156 12.57 -38.99 21.29
C ALA A 156 12.43 -37.99 22.45
N ASN A 157 13.47 -37.86 23.28
CA ASN A 157 13.57 -36.94 24.41
C ASN A 157 15.01 -36.39 24.49
N PRO A 158 15.25 -35.26 25.18
CA PRO A 158 16.60 -34.76 25.40
C PRO A 158 17.48 -35.76 26.18
N GLU A 159 18.66 -36.08 25.64
CA GLU A 159 19.69 -36.86 26.33
C GLU A 159 20.79 -35.95 26.86
N LYS A 160 21.46 -36.36 27.94
CA LYS A 160 22.59 -35.65 28.53
C LYS A 160 23.77 -35.60 27.54
N GLY A 161 24.33 -34.42 27.32
CA GLY A 161 25.38 -34.18 26.33
C GLY A 161 24.95 -33.18 25.24
N ILE A 162 25.62 -33.21 24.09
CA ILE A 162 25.32 -32.32 22.97
C ILE A 162 24.22 -32.92 22.11
N ASN A 163 23.12 -32.19 22.00
CA ASN A 163 21.99 -32.52 21.14
C ASN A 163 21.94 -31.53 19.97
N ILE A 164 21.68 -32.01 18.75
CA ILE A 164 21.48 -31.18 17.56
C ILE A 164 19.96 -31.04 17.38
N VAL A 165 19.47 -29.81 17.54
CA VAL A 165 18.04 -29.48 17.44
C VAL A 165 17.76 -28.90 16.06
N LYS A 166 16.78 -29.45 15.35
CA LYS A 166 16.32 -28.98 14.04
C LYS A 166 14.96 -28.31 14.20
N MET A 167 14.86 -27.08 13.74
CA MET A 167 13.65 -26.27 13.84
C MET A 167 12.76 -26.42 12.60
N THR A 168 11.50 -26.02 12.72
CA THR A 168 10.52 -26.00 11.62
C THR A 168 10.93 -25.09 10.46
N ASP A 169 11.71 -24.03 10.72
CA ASP A 169 12.27 -23.10 9.73
C ASP A 169 13.54 -23.64 9.04
N ASN A 170 13.86 -24.93 9.23
CA ASN A 170 15.07 -25.60 8.75
C ASN A 170 16.39 -25.10 9.35
N SER A 171 16.38 -24.17 10.31
CA SER A 171 17.57 -23.86 11.10
C SER A 171 17.93 -25.03 12.03
N SER A 172 19.20 -25.09 12.45
CA SER A 172 19.67 -26.05 13.44
C SER A 172 20.67 -25.42 14.41
N TYR A 173 20.67 -25.90 15.64
CA TYR A 173 21.64 -25.47 16.66
C TYR A 173 22.03 -26.64 17.57
N LYS A 174 23.14 -26.47 18.30
CA LYS A 174 23.63 -27.42 19.30
C LYS A 174 23.18 -26.97 20.68
N GLU A 175 22.56 -27.86 21.44
CA GLU A 175 22.14 -27.65 22.82
C GLU A 175 22.91 -28.60 23.74
N LEU A 176 23.52 -28.06 24.80
CA LEU A 176 24.16 -28.87 25.84
C LEU A 176 23.15 -29.14 26.97
N VAL A 177 22.69 -30.38 27.06
CA VAL A 177 21.80 -30.85 28.13
C VAL A 177 22.65 -31.40 29.27
N ARG A 178 22.47 -30.86 30.49
CA ARG A 178 23.28 -31.18 31.68
C ARG A 178 22.69 -32.33 32.50
#